data_AF-A0A820THL1-F1
#
_entry.id   AF-A0A820THL1-F1
#
_cell.length_a   1.000
_cell.length_b   1.000
_cell.length_c   1.000
_cell.angle_alpha   90.00
_cell.angle_beta   90.00
_cell.angle_gamma   90.00
#
_symmetry.space_group_name_H-M   'P 1'
#
loop_
_entity.id
_entity.type
_entity.pdbx_description
1 polymer ?
#
loop_
_entity_poly.entity_id
_entity_poly.type
_entity_poly.pdbx_seq_one_letter_code
_entity_poly.pdbx_strand_id
1 'polypeptide(L)'
;MENISFHLKLAAITTYNDHIVNNIHYPQIYGICFDINTKNIRKMEFIDNGPAFRLRTLYPIANSHGASCIYSSLEGTIKIKKIHIDSNLIVPYYKRLYTHGFHNDQQLLT
;
A
#
# COMPACT_ATOMS: atom_id res chain seq x y z
N MET A 1 -28.58 -15.46 -3.24
CA MET A 1 -27.25 -15.12 -2.73
C MET A 1 -26.86 -16.21 -1.76
N GLU A 2 -25.73 -16.88 -1.98
CA GLU A 2 -25.21 -17.85 -1.01
C GLU A 2 -24.85 -17.13 0.29
N ASN A 3 -25.13 -17.78 1.42
CA ASN A 3 -24.84 -17.24 2.73
C ASN A 3 -23.35 -17.49 3.03
N ILE A 4 -22.51 -16.52 2.67
CA ILE A 4 -21.05 -16.62 2.89
C ILE A 4 -20.76 -16.30 4.37
N SER A 5 -20.12 -17.25 5.05
CA SER A 5 -19.65 -17.09 6.44
C SER A 5 -18.16 -16.75 6.47
N PHE A 6 -17.77 -15.87 7.39
CA PHE A 6 -16.37 -15.48 7.61
C PHE A 6 -15.95 -15.81 9.05
N HIS A 7 -14.78 -16.43 9.20
CA HIS A 7 -14.20 -16.75 10.51
C HIS A 7 -13.03 -15.82 10.81
N LEU A 8 -13.10 -15.08 11.92
CA LEU A 8 -12.00 -14.24 12.38
C LEU A 8 -10.85 -15.10 12.92
N LYS A 9 -9.68 -15.02 12.28
CA LYS A 9 -8.47 -15.77 12.70
C LYS A 9 -7.43 -14.94 13.44
N LEU A 10 -7.27 -13.66 13.09
CA LEU A 10 -6.29 -12.77 13.68
C LEU A 10 -6.85 -11.35 13.73
N ALA A 11 -6.77 -10.72 14.90
CA ALA A 11 -7.08 -9.31 15.11
C ALA A 11 -5.99 -8.67 15.99
N ALA A 12 -5.02 -8.02 15.36
CA ALA A 12 -3.97 -7.25 16.03
C ALA A 12 -4.05 -5.80 15.54
N ILE A 13 -5.10 -5.09 15.97
CA ILE A 13 -5.43 -3.73 15.53
C ILE A 13 -5.69 -2.82 16.73
N THR A 14 -5.57 -1.51 16.52
CA THR A 14 -5.83 -0.46 17.54
C THR A 14 -5.06 -0.75 18.83
N THR A 15 -5.75 -0.96 19.96
CA THR A 15 -5.15 -1.20 21.28
C THR A 15 -4.28 -2.46 21.29
N TYR A 16 -4.60 -3.47 20.49
CA TYR A 16 -3.82 -4.70 20.38
C TYR A 16 -2.55 -4.56 19.52
N ASN A 17 -2.35 -3.41 18.88
CA ASN A 17 -1.15 -3.08 18.10
C ASN A 17 -0.47 -1.80 18.61
N ASP A 18 -0.81 -1.32 19.81
CA ASP A 18 -0.27 -0.08 20.35
C ASP A 18 1.00 -0.32 21.18
N HIS A 19 1.92 0.64 21.13
CA HIS A 19 3.18 0.64 21.87
C HIS A 19 3.50 2.07 22.29
N ILE A 20 3.67 2.31 23.60
CA ILE A 20 3.86 3.65 24.16
C ILE A 20 5.33 3.84 24.55
N VAL A 21 5.96 4.88 24.00
CA VAL A 21 7.32 5.30 24.35
C VAL A 21 7.31 6.78 24.70
N ASN A 22 7.76 7.15 25.90
CA ASN A 22 7.77 8.55 26.38
C ASN A 22 6.41 9.26 26.21
N ASN A 23 5.31 8.56 26.55
CA ASN A 23 3.91 9.01 26.37
C ASN A 23 3.48 9.27 24.92
N ILE A 24 4.21 8.75 23.93
CA ILE A 24 3.84 8.79 22.51
C ILE A 24 3.44 7.39 22.05
N HIS A 25 2.31 7.30 21.34
CA HIS A 25 1.75 6.06 20.81
C HIS A 25 2.32 5.71 19.43
N TYR A 26 2.73 4.47 19.26
CA TYR A 26 3.27 3.91 18.02
C TYR A 26 2.65 2.55 17.72
N PRO A 27 2.40 2.21 16.44
CA PRO A 27 2.12 0.84 16.04
C PRO A 27 3.27 -0.12 16.39
N GLN A 28 2.96 -1.29 16.95
CA GLN A 28 3.94 -2.36 17.17
C GLN A 28 4.20 -3.20 15.91
N ILE A 29 3.27 -3.18 14.96
CA ILE A 29 3.33 -3.89 13.68
C ILE A 29 2.99 -2.90 12.56
N TYR A 30 3.96 -2.62 11.69
CA TYR A 30 3.80 -1.76 10.52
C TYR A 30 3.58 -2.54 9.22
N GLY A 31 4.11 -3.77 9.14
CA GLY A 31 4.05 -4.59 7.94
C GLY A 31 3.91 -6.07 8.27
N ILE A 32 3.17 -6.78 7.42
CA ILE A 32 2.96 -8.22 7.51
C ILE A 32 3.15 -8.87 6.14
N CYS A 33 3.58 -10.13 6.15
CA CYS A 33 3.67 -10.97 4.98
C CYS A 33 2.84 -12.24 5.23
N PHE A 34 1.98 -12.59 4.27
CA PHE A 34 1.30 -13.88 4.22
C PHE A 34 2.00 -14.77 3.19
N ASP A 35 2.55 -15.89 3.64
CA ASP A 35 3.11 -16.90 2.77
C ASP A 35 1.99 -17.79 2.23
N ILE A 36 1.77 -17.76 0.92
CA ILE A 36 0.67 -18.49 0.26
C ILE A 36 0.86 -20.02 0.39
N ASN A 37 2.11 -20.50 0.36
CA ASN A 37 2.42 -21.92 0.38
C ASN A 37 2.28 -22.49 1.79
N THR A 38 2.87 -21.82 2.78
CA THR A 38 2.86 -22.30 4.17
C THR A 38 1.63 -21.84 4.94
N LYS A 39 0.85 -20.89 4.41
CA LYS A 39 -0.31 -20.27 5.05
C LYS A 39 0.02 -19.56 6.37
N ASN A 40 1.26 -19.12 6.54
CA ASN A 40 1.72 -18.43 7.74
C ASN A 40 1.71 -16.91 7.55
N ILE A 41 1.38 -16.19 8.63
CA ILE A 41 1.49 -14.73 8.72
C ILE A 41 2.67 -14.39 9.61
N ARG A 42 3.54 -13.47 9.17
CA ARG A 42 4.67 -12.95 9.96
C ARG A 42 4.79 -11.44 9.83
N LYS A 43 5.40 -10.80 10.83
CA LYS A 43 5.85 -9.41 10.72
C LYS A 43 6.92 -9.34 9.62
N MET A 44 6.87 -8.30 8.78
CA MET A 44 7.81 -8.14 7.68
C MET A 44 7.97 -6.65 7.33
N GLU A 45 9.19 -6.30 6.95
CA GLU A 45 9.52 -5.02 6.31
C GLU A 45 9.85 -5.28 4.83
N PHE A 46 9.30 -4.46 3.94
CA PHE A 46 9.50 -4.57 2.50
C PHE A 46 10.40 -3.44 2.01
N ILE A 47 11.62 -3.78 1.60
CA ILE A 47 12.58 -2.81 1.04
C ILE A 47 12.27 -2.53 -0.44
N ASP A 48 11.82 -3.56 -1.18
CA ASP A 48 11.36 -3.45 -2.56
C ASP A 48 9.84 -3.56 -2.61
N ASN A 49 9.18 -2.51 -3.13
CA ASN A 49 7.72 -2.40 -3.25
C ASN A 49 7.20 -2.70 -4.67
N GLY A 50 8.09 -3.19 -5.53
CA GLY A 50 7.78 -3.68 -6.86
C GLY A 50 7.59 -2.58 -7.90
N PRO A 51 7.10 -2.95 -9.10
CA PRO A 51 7.08 -2.07 -10.25
C PRO A 51 6.10 -0.92 -10.08
N ALA A 52 6.50 0.23 -10.64
CA ALA A 52 5.74 1.48 -10.69
C ALA A 52 5.14 1.90 -9.34
N PHE A 53 5.86 1.66 -8.23
CA PHE A 53 5.44 2.03 -6.88
C PHE A 53 4.91 3.47 -6.82
N ARG A 54 5.66 4.45 -7.35
CA ARG A 54 5.29 5.86 -7.36
C ARG A 54 4.03 6.17 -8.18
N LEU A 55 3.79 5.46 -9.28
CA LEU A 55 2.52 5.59 -10.02
C LEU A 55 1.35 5.06 -9.17
N ARG A 56 1.56 3.93 -8.50
CA ARG A 56 0.55 3.27 -7.68
C ARG A 56 0.22 4.05 -6.41
N THR A 57 1.14 4.85 -5.87
CA THR A 57 0.84 5.73 -4.71
C THR A 57 -0.16 6.84 -5.05
N LEU A 58 -0.41 7.09 -6.33
CA LEU A 58 -1.40 8.06 -6.81
C LEU A 58 -2.81 7.45 -7.00
N TYR A 59 -2.95 6.13 -7.00
CA TYR A 59 -4.24 5.46 -7.20
C TYR A 59 -5.31 5.91 -6.20
N PRO A 60 -5.00 6.07 -4.90
CA PRO A 60 -5.99 6.57 -3.93
C PRO A 60 -6.47 8.00 -4.20
N ILE A 61 -5.71 8.79 -4.95
CA ILE A 61 -6.10 10.16 -5.34
C ILE A 61 -7.03 10.10 -6.55
N ALA A 62 -6.73 9.22 -7.50
CA ALA A 62 -7.49 9.07 -8.75
C ALA A 62 -8.80 8.32 -8.57
N ASN A 63 -8.94 7.52 -7.51
CA ASN A 63 -10.08 6.63 -7.30
C ASN A 63 -10.49 6.63 -5.83
N SER A 64 -11.81 6.64 -5.58
CA SER A 64 -12.38 6.54 -4.22
C SER A 64 -12.20 5.15 -3.59
N HIS A 65 -11.77 4.16 -4.38
CA HIS A 65 -11.55 2.80 -3.91
C HIS A 65 -10.17 2.62 -3.25
N GLY A 66 -10.15 2.22 -1.97
CA GLY A 66 -8.93 2.16 -1.14
C GLY A 66 -7.89 1.10 -1.52
N ALA A 67 -8.18 0.23 -2.50
CA ALA A 67 -7.23 -0.72 -3.06
C ALA A 67 -7.61 -1.08 -4.49
N SER A 68 -6.61 -1.18 -5.37
CA SER A 68 -6.77 -1.69 -6.73
C SER A 68 -6.20 -3.10 -6.83
N CYS A 69 -6.97 -4.03 -7.41
CA CYS A 69 -6.45 -5.35 -7.75
C CYS A 69 -5.49 -5.21 -8.94
N ILE A 70 -4.20 -5.50 -8.70
CA ILE A 70 -3.13 -5.39 -9.71
C ILE A 70 -2.61 -6.74 -10.16
N TYR A 71 -3.05 -7.85 -9.57
CA TYR A 71 -2.55 -9.18 -9.86
C TYR A 71 -3.67 -10.09 -10.36
N SER A 72 -3.40 -10.80 -11.45
CA SER A 72 -4.26 -11.85 -11.97
C SER A 72 -3.63 -13.20 -11.63
N SER A 73 -4.25 -13.96 -10.71
CA SER A 73 -3.79 -15.32 -10.40
C SER A 73 -4.06 -16.31 -11.54
N LEU A 74 -5.00 -16.00 -12.43
CA LEU A 74 -5.30 -16.82 -13.62
C LEU A 74 -4.20 -16.68 -14.68
N GLU A 75 -3.68 -15.47 -14.86
CA GLU A 75 -2.67 -15.19 -15.89
C GLU A 75 -1.24 -15.19 -15.32
N GLY A 76 -1.08 -15.14 -13.99
CA GLY A 76 0.21 -14.99 -13.34
C GLY A 76 0.88 -13.64 -13.63
N THR A 77 0.11 -12.61 -13.99
CA THR A 77 0.65 -11.30 -14.40
C THR A 77 0.22 -10.16 -13.48
N ILE A 78 1.09 -9.16 -13.37
CA ILE A 78 0.80 -7.90 -12.72
C ILE A 78 0.33 -6.90 -13.79
N LYS A 79 -0.88 -6.34 -13.63
CA LYS A 79 -1.47 -5.33 -14.51
C LYS A 79 -1.62 -4.02 -13.76
N ILE A 80 -0.80 -3.03 -14.13
CA ILE A 80 -0.83 -1.67 -13.59
C ILE A 80 -1.54 -0.79 -14.61
N LYS A 81 -2.74 -0.30 -14.27
CA LYS A 81 -3.49 0.59 -15.16
C LYS A 81 -2.85 1.98 -15.18
N LYS A 82 -2.82 2.60 -16.36
CA LYS A 82 -2.59 4.04 -16.44
C LYS A 82 -3.77 4.75 -15.78
N ILE A 83 -3.47 5.77 -15.00
CA ILE A 83 -4.46 6.64 -14.37
C ILE A 83 -4.40 7.99 -15.07
N HIS A 84 -5.57 8.56 -15.30
CA HIS A 84 -5.66 9.96 -15.68
C HIS A 84 -5.91 10.75 -14.39
N ILE A 85 -4.98 11.64 -14.07
CA ILE A 85 -5.11 12.56 -12.95
C ILE A 85 -5.01 13.95 -13.54
N ASP A 86 -5.91 14.84 -13.11
CA ASP A 86 -5.80 16.25 -13.44
C ASP A 86 -4.42 16.76 -12.99
N SER A 87 -3.66 17.33 -13.94
CA SER A 87 -2.37 17.97 -13.71
C SER A 87 -2.37 18.94 -12.51
N ASN A 88 -3.50 19.59 -12.22
CA ASN A 88 -3.65 20.50 -11.09
C ASN A 88 -3.57 19.80 -9.73
N LEU A 89 -3.91 18.51 -9.64
CA LEU A 89 -3.80 17.69 -8.42
C LEU A 89 -2.41 17.06 -8.27
N ILE A 90 -1.71 16.85 -9.38
CA ILE A 90 -0.37 16.26 -9.43
C ILE A 90 0.68 17.24 -8.87
N VAL A 91 0.62 18.52 -9.26
CA VAL A 91 1.63 19.52 -8.90
C VAL A 91 1.77 19.70 -7.37
N PRO A 92 0.70 19.81 -6.57
CA PRO A 92 0.80 19.89 -5.11
C PRO A 92 1.37 18.60 -4.47
N TYR A 93 0.97 17.43 -4.97
CA TYR A 93 1.44 16.14 -4.44
C TYR A 93 2.93 15.94 -4.68
N TYR A 94 3.42 16.17 -5.90
CA TYR A 94 4.85 16.06 -6.21
C TYR A 94 5.68 17.17 -5.58
N LYS A 95 5.16 18.40 -5.44
CA LYS A 95 5.81 19.45 -4.64
C LYS A 95 6.01 18.99 -3.20
N ARG A 96 5.01 18.33 -2.59
CA ARG A 96 5.12 17.77 -1.24
C ARG A 96 6.18 16.65 -1.18
N LEU A 97 6.28 15.79 -2.18
CA LEU A 97 7.34 14.75 -2.21
C LEU A 97 8.74 15.36 -2.39
N TYR A 98 8.88 16.39 -3.23
CA TYR A 98 10.15 17.10 -3.45
C TYR A 98 10.63 17.83 -2.20
N THR A 99 9.74 18.46 -1.42
CA THR A 99 10.13 19.16 -0.18
C THR A 99 10.56 18.21 0.95
N HIS A 100 10.25 16.92 0.86
CA HIS A 100 10.60 15.91 1.88
C HIS A 100 11.77 15.01 1.46
N GLY A 101 12.53 15.37 0.41
CA GLY A 101 13.81 14.73 0.09
C GLY A 101 13.73 13.36 -0.59
N PHE A 102 12.57 12.96 -1.14
CA PHE A 102 12.45 11.73 -1.93
C PHE A 102 13.00 11.91 -3.35
N HIS A 103 14.30 12.18 -3.47
CA HIS A 103 14.97 12.36 -4.75
C HIS A 103 15.61 11.04 -5.18
N ASN A 104 15.05 10.41 -6.22
CA ASN A 104 15.83 9.58 -7.13
C ASN A 104 15.23 9.34 -8.53
N ASP A 105 14.07 9.90 -8.91
CA ASP A 105 13.59 9.72 -10.30
C ASP A 105 13.20 11.07 -10.91
N GLN A 106 14.15 11.71 -11.60
CA GLN A 106 13.89 12.80 -12.53
C GLN A 106 13.18 12.33 -13.83
N GLN A 107 12.90 11.02 -13.99
CA GLN A 107 12.41 10.44 -15.24
C GLN A 107 10.90 10.20 -15.31
N LEU A 108 10.10 10.54 -14.29
CA LEU A 108 8.65 10.27 -14.29
C LEU A 108 7.80 11.39 -14.90
N LEU A 109 8.42 12.42 -15.46
CA LEU A 109 7.74 13.62 -15.99
C LEU A 109 8.06 13.92 -17.46
N THR A 110 8.65 12.97 -18.20
CA THR A 110 8.80 13.04 -19.66
C THR A 110 7.85 12.07 -20.36
#